data_AF-Q23H86-F1
#
_entry.id   AF-Q23H86-F1
#
_cell.length_a   1.000
_cell.length_b   1.000
_cell.length_c   1.000
_cell.angle_alpha   90.00
_cell.angle_beta   90.00
_cell.angle_gamma   90.00
#
_symmetry.space_group_name_H-M   'P 1'
#
loop_
_entity.id
_entity.type
_entity.pdbx_description
1 polymer ?
#
loop_
_entity_poly.entity_id
_entity_poly.type
_entity_poly.pdbx_seq_one_letter_code
_entity_poly.pdbx_strand_id
1 'polypeptide(L)'
;MGEGCEITDLQGYLVQVSLAVICFLILIYKRHKERPKRLWKIWTLDNSKQGVSALVAHMLNVLLAVTLSGESDLDACNWYFVTVLFDTTLGVFICFIILSIFEKLFDRYHLVKFKTGNYFKVIIPDNGSGQKTKKKSREDESNIHLLKPIVKISYCVWLSQLIIWNLIVVISKFFLYGLQSGISPYLQPIISWMFSFLESFVKLKLIIVMVIVPAILNAIQFWIQDNFLKKNDFNSMEKEYVACQIYENEESQDDTIRRTQNDLQMAPTQTKPSSSSPGQFNYEQKE
;
A
#
# COMPACT_ATOMS: atom_id res chain seq x y z
N MET A 1 -28.88 -9.17 -32.34
CA MET A 1 -28.11 -9.93 -31.34
C MET A 1 -27.31 -8.92 -30.57
N GLY A 2 -27.83 -8.50 -29.41
CA GLY A 2 -27.16 -7.50 -28.59
C GLY A 2 -25.86 -8.08 -28.07
N GLU A 3 -24.74 -7.38 -28.29
CA GLU A 3 -23.48 -7.63 -27.61
C GLU A 3 -23.71 -7.33 -26.13
N GLY A 4 -24.21 -8.34 -25.41
CA GLY A 4 -24.42 -8.29 -23.98
C GLY A 4 -23.07 -8.06 -23.31
N CYS A 5 -23.04 -7.11 -22.39
CA CYS A 5 -21.89 -6.82 -21.56
C CYS A 5 -21.61 -8.03 -20.64
N GLU A 6 -20.89 -9.04 -21.14
CA GLU A 6 -20.40 -10.17 -20.34
C GLU A 6 -19.20 -9.71 -19.53
N ILE A 7 -19.48 -9.24 -18.31
CA ILE A 7 -18.51 -8.79 -17.30
C ILE A 7 -17.42 -9.84 -16.96
N THR A 8 -17.56 -11.09 -17.41
CA THR A 8 -16.64 -12.23 -17.19
C THR A 8 -15.79 -12.59 -18.40
N ASP A 9 -15.90 -11.90 -19.52
CA ASP A 9 -15.10 -12.20 -20.70
C ASP A 9 -13.61 -11.89 -20.51
N LEU A 10 -12.77 -12.51 -21.35
CA LEU A 10 -11.32 -12.27 -21.38
C LEU A 10 -10.98 -10.77 -21.42
N GLN A 11 -11.78 -9.97 -22.13
CA GLN A 11 -11.64 -8.52 -22.18
C GLN A 11 -11.90 -7.86 -20.82
N GLY A 12 -12.91 -8.32 -20.06
CA GLY A 12 -13.19 -7.87 -18.70
C GLY A 12 -12.05 -8.18 -17.74
N TYR A 13 -11.47 -9.38 -17.82
CA TYR A 13 -10.30 -9.75 -17.02
C TYR A 13 -9.08 -8.88 -17.33
N LEU A 14 -8.80 -8.62 -18.62
CA LEU A 14 -7.71 -7.74 -19.04
C LEU A 14 -7.86 -6.32 -18.47
N VAL A 15 -9.08 -5.78 -18.50
CA VAL A 15 -9.39 -4.47 -17.90
C VAL A 15 -9.13 -4.49 -16.39
N GLN A 16 -9.63 -5.49 -15.67
CA GLN A 16 -9.47 -5.61 -14.23
C GLN A 16 -8.00 -5.71 -13.79
N VAL A 17 -7.22 -6.56 -14.48
CA VAL A 17 -5.77 -6.68 -14.21
C VAL A 17 -5.06 -5.36 -14.49
N SER A 18 -5.39 -4.69 -15.60
CA SER A 18 -4.79 -3.40 -15.96
C SER A 18 -5.10 -2.34 -14.89
N LEU A 19 -6.33 -2.27 -14.41
CA LEU A 19 -6.75 -1.37 -13.33
C LEU A 19 -6.01 -1.67 -12.02
N ALA A 20 -5.85 -2.94 -11.66
CA ALA A 20 -5.12 -3.36 -10.48
C ALA A 20 -3.64 -2.93 -10.55
N VAL A 21 -3.00 -3.10 -11.71
CA VAL A 21 -1.62 -2.64 -11.95
C VAL A 21 -1.51 -1.14 -11.81
N ILE A 22 -2.42 -0.37 -12.44
CA ILE A 22 -2.43 1.10 -12.35
C ILE A 22 -2.57 1.55 -10.89
N CYS A 23 -3.54 1.00 -10.16
CA CYS A 23 -3.74 1.34 -8.75
C CYS A 23 -2.50 1.02 -7.89
N PHE A 24 -1.86 -0.13 -8.14
CA PHE A 24 -0.65 -0.51 -7.43
C PHE A 24 0.54 0.42 -7.73
N LEU A 25 0.71 0.84 -9.00
CA LEU A 25 1.72 1.82 -9.39
C LEU A 25 1.49 3.18 -8.71
N ILE A 26 0.23 3.61 -8.60
CA ILE A 26 -0.13 4.84 -7.87
C ILE A 26 0.24 4.74 -6.39
N LEU A 27 0.02 3.60 -5.75
CA LEU A 27 0.40 3.38 -4.35
C LEU A 27 1.92 3.38 -4.15
N ILE A 28 2.68 2.81 -5.09
CA ILE A 28 4.15 2.90 -5.12
C ILE A 28 4.59 4.35 -5.29
N TYR A 29 4.00 5.08 -6.24
CA TYR A 29 4.30 6.48 -6.46
C TYR A 29 3.98 7.34 -5.22
N LYS A 30 2.82 7.12 -4.58
CA LYS A 30 2.43 7.76 -3.32
C LYS A 30 3.49 7.50 -2.24
N ARG A 31 3.96 6.27 -2.09
CA ARG A 31 5.05 5.93 -1.16
C ARG A 31 6.33 6.72 -1.46
N HIS A 32 6.71 6.85 -2.73
CA HIS A 32 7.91 7.62 -3.11
C HIS A 32 7.79 9.12 -2.79
N LYS A 33 6.57 9.66 -2.81
CA LYS A 33 6.27 11.05 -2.41
C LYS A 33 6.07 11.22 -0.91
N GLU A 34 5.75 10.16 -0.18
CA GLU A 34 5.62 10.18 1.28
C GLU A 34 6.98 10.56 1.90
N ARG A 35 7.00 11.71 2.58
CA ARG A 35 8.17 12.17 3.34
C ARG A 35 7.80 12.25 4.83
N PRO A 36 8.49 11.52 5.71
CA PRO A 36 9.53 10.51 5.43
C PRO A 36 8.95 9.18 4.88
N LYS A 37 9.74 8.38 4.14
CA LYS A 37 9.26 7.20 3.36
C LYS A 37 9.02 5.99 4.25
N ARG A 38 7.80 5.43 4.29
CA ARG A 38 7.48 4.26 5.15
C ARG A 38 8.29 3.01 4.76
N LEU A 39 8.76 2.25 5.74
CA LEU A 39 9.41 0.94 5.53
C LEU A 39 8.56 0.04 4.64
N TRP A 40 9.21 -0.65 3.71
CA TRP A 40 8.57 -1.61 2.82
C TRP A 40 7.73 -2.65 3.59
N LYS A 41 8.25 -3.22 4.68
CA LYS A 41 7.53 -4.23 5.48
C LYS A 41 6.18 -3.73 6.03
N ILE A 42 6.14 -2.49 6.52
CA ILE A 42 4.93 -1.87 7.07
C ILE A 42 3.99 -1.48 5.93
N TRP A 43 4.53 -0.84 4.89
CA TRP A 43 3.77 -0.46 3.71
C TRP A 43 3.10 -1.66 3.03
N THR A 44 3.80 -2.80 2.85
CA THR A 44 3.20 -4.01 2.27
C THR A 44 2.08 -4.59 3.14
N LEU A 45 2.21 -4.49 4.47
CA LEU A 45 1.18 -4.96 5.40
C LEU A 45 -0.05 -4.06 5.41
N ASP A 46 0.11 -2.75 5.24
CA ASP A 46 -1.02 -1.83 5.12
C ASP A 46 -1.72 -1.95 3.77
N ASN A 47 -0.95 -2.07 2.68
CA ASN A 47 -1.49 -2.22 1.33
C ASN A 47 -2.12 -3.59 1.08
N SER A 48 -1.65 -4.65 1.74
CA SER A 48 -2.30 -5.97 1.65
C SER A 48 -3.69 -5.97 2.31
N LYS A 49 -3.93 -5.16 3.36
CA LYS A 49 -5.30 -4.98 3.91
C LYS A 49 -6.23 -4.41 2.85
N GLN A 50 -5.77 -3.38 2.13
CA GLN A 50 -6.52 -2.74 1.05
C GLN A 50 -6.75 -3.71 -0.12
N GLY A 51 -5.72 -4.47 -0.52
CA GLY A 51 -5.82 -5.45 -1.60
C GLY A 51 -6.83 -6.55 -1.30
N VAL A 52 -6.79 -7.14 -0.09
CA VAL A 52 -7.78 -8.15 0.33
C VAL A 52 -9.19 -7.55 0.36
N SER A 53 -9.36 -6.35 0.92
CA SER A 53 -10.68 -5.70 0.95
C SER A 53 -11.19 -5.31 -0.43
N ALA A 54 -10.30 -4.94 -1.36
CA ALA A 54 -10.67 -4.62 -2.74
C ALA A 54 -11.18 -5.85 -3.48
N LEU A 55 -10.57 -7.01 -3.26
CA LEU A 55 -11.05 -8.28 -3.82
C LEU A 55 -12.44 -8.63 -3.29
N VAL A 56 -12.65 -8.54 -1.97
CA VAL A 56 -13.96 -8.77 -1.34
C VAL A 56 -15.00 -7.77 -1.86
N ALA A 57 -14.64 -6.49 -1.92
CA ALA A 57 -15.52 -5.43 -2.42
C ALA A 57 -15.89 -5.63 -3.89
N HIS A 58 -14.94 -6.08 -4.72
CA HIS A 58 -15.18 -6.37 -6.13
C HIS A 58 -16.18 -7.51 -6.31
N MET A 59 -16.00 -8.63 -5.58
CA MET A 59 -16.94 -9.77 -5.62
C MET A 59 -18.36 -9.35 -5.20
N LEU A 60 -18.46 -8.54 -4.13
CA LEU A 60 -19.75 -8.02 -3.68
C LEU A 60 -20.35 -7.04 -4.69
N ASN A 61 -19.58 -6.13 -5.28
CA ASN A 61 -20.09 -5.19 -6.28
C ASN A 61 -20.66 -5.90 -7.51
N VAL A 62 -20.01 -6.97 -7.98
CA VAL A 62 -20.52 -7.80 -9.08
C VAL A 62 -21.83 -8.48 -8.69
N LEU A 63 -21.88 -9.10 -7.50
CA LEU A 63 -23.10 -9.74 -7.00
C LEU A 63 -24.26 -8.75 -6.92
N LEU A 64 -24.01 -7.56 -6.35
CA LEU A 64 -25.01 -6.51 -6.21
C LEU A 64 -25.52 -5.99 -7.55
N ALA A 65 -24.63 -5.80 -8.53
CA ALA A 65 -25.00 -5.35 -9.86
C ALA A 65 -25.92 -6.36 -10.55
N VAL A 66 -25.63 -7.67 -10.44
CA VAL A 66 -26.49 -8.74 -10.99
C VAL A 66 -27.85 -8.74 -10.30
N THR A 67 -27.90 -8.67 -8.97
CA THR A 67 -29.18 -8.67 -8.23
C THR A 67 -30.03 -7.45 -8.56
N LEU A 68 -29.44 -6.25 -8.64
CA LEU A 68 -30.17 -5.01 -8.96
C LEU A 68 -30.65 -4.99 -10.42
N SER A 69 -29.88 -5.55 -11.35
CA SER A 69 -30.29 -5.69 -12.75
C SER A 69 -31.46 -6.65 -12.92
N GLY A 70 -31.59 -7.68 -12.07
CA GLY A 70 -32.72 -8.61 -12.13
C GLY A 70 -34.06 -7.99 -11.69
N GLU A 71 -34.01 -6.89 -10.95
CA GLU A 71 -35.19 -6.18 -10.42
C GLU A 71 -35.55 -4.91 -11.23
N SER A 72 -34.82 -4.58 -12.30
CA SER A 72 -34.97 -3.33 -13.04
C SER A 72 -34.80 -3.50 -14.55
N ASP A 73 -35.22 -2.51 -15.32
CA ASP A 73 -35.10 -2.52 -16.79
C ASP A 73 -33.69 -2.15 -17.29
N LEU A 74 -32.74 -1.86 -16.38
CA LEU A 74 -31.37 -1.49 -16.71
C LEU A 74 -30.43 -2.69 -16.76
N ASP A 75 -29.50 -2.66 -17.70
CA ASP A 75 -28.46 -3.69 -17.81
C ASP A 75 -27.51 -3.73 -16.59
N ALA A 76 -26.86 -4.89 -16.41
CA ALA A 76 -25.92 -5.11 -15.32
C ALA A 76 -24.70 -4.16 -15.35
N CYS A 77 -24.32 -3.62 -16.51
CA CYS A 77 -23.15 -2.75 -16.65
C CYS A 77 -23.42 -1.32 -16.20
N ASN A 78 -24.63 -0.82 -16.44
CA ASN A 78 -25.10 0.45 -15.89
C ASN A 78 -25.20 0.36 -14.36
N TRP A 79 -25.77 -0.73 -13.83
CA TRP A 79 -25.79 -0.96 -12.38
C TRP A 79 -24.42 -1.14 -11.77
N TYR A 80 -23.52 -1.88 -12.43
CA TYR A 80 -22.15 -2.03 -11.98
C TYR A 80 -21.45 -0.67 -11.84
N PHE A 81 -21.60 0.22 -12.83
CA PHE A 81 -21.05 1.57 -12.74
C PHE A 81 -21.59 2.34 -11.52
N VAL A 82 -22.90 2.30 -11.31
CA VAL A 82 -23.55 2.99 -10.20
C VAL A 82 -23.11 2.43 -8.86
N THR A 83 -23.02 1.10 -8.75
CA THR A 83 -22.53 0.43 -7.54
C THR A 83 -21.08 0.79 -7.27
N VAL A 84 -20.20 0.82 -8.29
CA VAL A 84 -18.80 1.27 -8.15
C VAL A 84 -18.72 2.76 -7.76
N LEU A 85 -19.56 3.60 -8.33
CA LEU A 85 -19.62 5.04 -7.99
C LEU A 85 -20.02 5.25 -6.53
N PHE A 86 -21.08 4.59 -6.07
CA PHE A 86 -21.54 4.65 -4.68
C PHE A 86 -20.50 4.09 -3.71
N ASP A 87 -19.82 3.00 -4.08
CA ASP A 87 -18.79 2.38 -3.28
C ASP A 87 -17.59 3.30 -3.03
N THR A 88 -17.05 3.86 -4.11
CA THR A 88 -15.85 4.70 -4.08
C THR A 88 -16.09 6.08 -3.48
N THR A 89 -17.36 6.50 -3.36
CA THR A 89 -17.76 7.78 -2.75
C THR A 89 -18.38 7.59 -1.37
N LEU A 90 -19.66 7.24 -1.31
CA LEU A 90 -20.42 7.04 -0.07
C LEU A 90 -19.88 5.86 0.74
N GLY A 91 -19.44 4.78 0.09
CA GLY A 91 -18.88 3.61 0.77
C GLY A 91 -17.60 3.94 1.55
N VAL A 92 -16.68 4.69 0.95
CA VAL A 92 -15.47 5.18 1.65
C VAL A 92 -15.84 6.05 2.85
N PHE A 93 -16.81 6.95 2.69
CA PHE A 93 -17.28 7.80 3.78
C PHE A 93 -17.92 6.99 4.93
N ILE A 94 -18.75 6.00 4.61
CA ILE A 94 -19.35 5.10 5.60
C ILE A 94 -18.28 4.26 6.28
N CYS A 95 -17.32 3.71 5.54
CA CYS A 95 -16.19 2.97 6.11
C CYS A 95 -15.42 3.83 7.12
N PHE A 96 -15.18 5.11 6.79
CA PHE A 96 -14.54 6.05 7.70
C PHE A 96 -15.34 6.28 8.99
N ILE A 97 -16.67 6.46 8.89
CA ILE A 97 -17.54 6.62 10.07
C ILE A 97 -17.52 5.36 10.94
N ILE A 98 -17.73 4.18 10.33
CA ILE A 98 -17.76 2.91 11.07
C ILE A 98 -16.39 2.68 11.73
N LEU A 99 -15.29 2.86 11.01
CA LEU A 99 -13.94 2.75 11.58
C LEU A 99 -13.76 3.70 12.77
N SER A 100 -14.18 4.96 12.64
CA SER A 100 -14.12 5.95 13.72
C SER A 100 -14.93 5.53 14.96
N ILE A 101 -16.07 4.85 14.78
CA ILE A 101 -16.84 4.27 15.88
C ILE A 101 -16.05 3.12 16.52
N PHE A 102 -15.49 2.20 15.74
CA PHE A 102 -14.67 1.10 16.23
C PHE A 102 -13.45 1.59 17.01
N GLU A 103 -12.75 2.63 16.53
CA GLU A 103 -11.60 3.21 17.24
C GLU A 103 -12.00 3.76 18.60
N LYS A 104 -13.12 4.49 18.68
CA LYS A 104 -13.68 4.97 19.96
C LYS A 104 -14.06 3.82 20.88
N LEU A 105 -14.64 2.74 20.35
CA LEU A 105 -14.96 1.55 21.14
C LEU A 105 -13.70 0.87 21.67
N PHE A 106 -12.65 0.76 20.86
CA PHE A 106 -11.38 0.18 21.29
C PHE A 106 -10.72 1.00 22.41
N ASP A 107 -10.82 2.32 22.37
CA ASP A 107 -10.36 3.17 23.48
C ASP A 107 -11.19 2.92 24.76
N ARG A 108 -12.52 2.83 24.63
CA ARG A 108 -13.44 2.62 25.77
C ARG A 108 -13.24 1.27 26.47
N TYR A 109 -12.91 0.23 25.71
CA TYR A 109 -12.67 -1.12 26.26
C TYR A 109 -11.19 -1.44 26.50
N HIS A 110 -10.30 -0.44 26.45
CA HIS A 110 -8.85 -0.62 26.63
C HIS A 110 -8.19 -1.60 25.63
N LEU A 111 -8.74 -1.70 24.42
CA LEU A 111 -8.29 -2.57 23.33
C LEU A 111 -7.40 -1.83 22.31
N VAL A 112 -6.50 -0.97 22.80
CA VAL A 112 -5.63 -0.08 21.98
C VAL A 112 -4.79 -0.84 20.93
N LYS A 113 -4.52 -2.13 21.16
CA LYS A 113 -3.83 -3.02 20.20
C LYS A 113 -4.57 -3.19 18.87
N PHE A 114 -5.90 -3.08 18.85
CA PHE A 114 -6.70 -3.26 17.64
C PHE A 114 -6.97 -1.96 16.87
N LYS A 115 -6.55 -0.81 17.40
CA LYS A 115 -6.57 0.45 16.66
C LYS A 115 -5.77 0.35 15.37
N THR A 116 -6.20 1.12 14.38
CA THR A 116 -5.59 1.08 13.06
C THR A 116 -4.09 1.37 13.14
N GLY A 117 -3.30 0.61 12.36
CA GLY A 117 -1.84 0.74 12.34
C GLY A 117 -1.09 0.25 13.60
N ASN A 118 -1.76 -0.12 14.70
CA ASN A 118 -1.10 -0.53 15.96
C ASN A 118 -0.71 -2.03 16.03
N TYR A 119 -0.06 -2.55 14.98
CA TYR A 119 0.33 -3.96 14.90
C TYR A 119 1.84 -4.22 14.99
N PHE A 120 2.65 -3.18 15.20
CA PHE A 120 4.10 -3.31 15.39
C PHE A 120 4.56 -2.45 16.58
N LYS A 121 5.67 -2.84 17.20
CA LYS A 121 6.33 -2.11 18.29
C LYS A 121 7.78 -1.86 17.94
N VAL A 122 8.31 -0.72 18.40
CA VAL A 122 9.74 -0.40 18.26
C VAL A 122 10.44 -0.73 19.57
N ILE A 123 11.43 -1.62 19.49
CA ILE A 123 12.24 -2.04 20.63
C ILE A 123 13.56 -1.28 20.54
N ILE A 124 13.87 -0.50 21.57
CA ILE A 124 15.18 0.10 21.75
C ILE A 124 16.02 -0.95 22.48
N PRO A 125 17.12 -1.45 21.91
CA PRO A 125 18.02 -2.34 22.65
C PRO A 125 18.57 -1.58 23.87
N ASP A 126 18.24 -2.06 25.06
CA ASP A 126 18.74 -1.49 26.30
C ASP A 126 20.24 -1.81 26.41
N ASN A 127 21.06 -0.79 26.66
CA ASN A 127 22.48 -0.98 26.98
C ASN A 127 22.57 -1.54 28.41
N GLY A 128 22.25 -2.83 28.58
CA GLY A 128 22.49 -3.61 29.78
C GLY A 128 22.34 -2.83 31.09
N SER A 129 21.12 -2.42 31.45
CA SER A 129 20.82 -1.92 32.79
C SER A 129 20.82 -3.06 33.81
N GLY A 130 22.01 -3.59 34.08
CA GLY A 130 22.20 -4.78 34.90
C GLY A 130 23.65 -5.09 35.24
N GLN A 131 24.51 -4.09 35.49
CA GLN A 131 25.75 -4.35 36.24
C GLN A 131 26.29 -3.11 36.96
N LYS A 132 26.46 -3.27 38.27
CA LYS A 132 27.07 -2.33 39.21
C LYS A 132 28.51 -1.99 38.78
N THR A 133 28.89 -0.73 38.96
CA THR A 133 30.27 -0.22 39.17
C THR A 133 31.36 -0.64 38.18
N LYS A 134 31.77 0.27 37.27
CA LYS A 134 33.17 0.75 37.14
C LYS A 134 33.31 1.85 36.08
N LYS A 135 34.12 2.85 36.44
CA LYS A 135 34.60 4.03 35.72
C LYS A 135 34.64 3.86 34.18
N LYS A 136 33.77 4.58 33.46
CA LYS A 136 33.69 4.58 31.99
C LYS A 136 34.49 5.76 31.42
N SER A 137 35.40 5.45 30.50
CA SER A 137 36.27 6.40 29.80
C SER A 137 35.49 7.19 28.74
N ARG A 138 35.93 8.43 28.49
CA ARG A 138 35.26 9.49 27.71
C ARG A 138 35.11 9.22 26.19
N GLU A 139 35.62 8.11 25.66
CA GLU A 139 35.55 7.77 24.23
C GLU A 139 34.31 6.93 23.86
N ASP A 140 33.70 6.24 24.82
CA ASP A 140 32.52 5.38 24.58
C ASP A 140 31.20 6.16 24.42
N GLU A 141 31.17 7.45 24.69
CA GLU A 141 29.96 8.29 24.59
C GLU A 141 29.57 8.56 23.13
N SER A 142 30.53 8.45 22.21
CA SER A 142 30.34 8.62 20.76
C SER A 142 29.62 7.44 20.08
N ASN A 143 29.65 6.25 20.67
CA ASN A 143 28.98 5.05 20.14
C ASN A 143 27.57 4.83 20.71
N ILE A 144 27.13 5.65 21.66
CA ILE A 144 25.81 5.52 22.31
C ILE A 144 24.66 5.94 21.37
N HIS A 145 24.95 6.77 20.36
CA HIS A 145 23.94 7.29 19.43
C HIS A 145 23.61 6.36 18.24
N LEU A 146 24.23 5.18 18.13
CA LEU A 146 24.12 4.32 16.93
C LEU A 146 23.40 2.98 17.14
N LEU A 147 22.73 2.77 18.26
CA LEU A 147 21.89 1.58 18.41
C LEU A 147 20.60 1.76 17.59
N LYS A 148 20.60 1.19 16.38
CA LYS A 148 19.42 1.16 15.51
C LYS A 148 18.26 0.46 16.23
N PRO A 149 17.13 1.14 16.49
CA PRO A 149 15.95 0.51 17.07
C PRO A 149 15.44 -0.62 16.16
N ILE A 150 14.81 -1.66 16.71
CA ILE A 150 14.30 -2.81 15.94
C ILE A 150 12.77 -2.78 15.89
N VAL A 151 12.19 -2.87 14.69
CA VAL A 151 10.73 -2.97 14.51
C VAL A 151 10.27 -4.43 14.62
N LYS A 152 9.46 -4.74 15.64
CA LYS A 152 8.85 -6.06 15.85
C LYS A 152 7.38 -6.04 15.42
N ILE A 153 7.05 -6.83 14.39
CA ILE A 153 5.69 -6.95 13.84
C ILE A 153 4.93 -8.05 14.60
N SER A 154 3.68 -7.75 14.95
CA SER A 154 2.73 -8.70 15.56
C SER A 154 1.70 -9.14 14.52
N TYR A 155 2.00 -10.21 13.78
CA TYR A 155 1.15 -10.70 12.69
C TYR A 155 -0.26 -11.09 13.12
N CYS A 156 -0.44 -11.64 14.33
CA CYS A 156 -1.78 -11.97 14.83
C CYS A 156 -2.66 -10.72 15.01
N VAL A 157 -2.07 -9.61 15.48
CA VAL A 157 -2.80 -8.34 15.62
C VAL A 157 -3.12 -7.75 14.26
N TRP A 158 -2.16 -7.79 13.33
CA TRP A 158 -2.39 -7.39 11.94
C TRP A 158 -3.53 -8.19 11.31
N LEU A 159 -3.59 -9.50 11.53
CA LEU A 159 -4.65 -10.36 11.02
C LEU A 159 -6.01 -10.01 11.64
N SER A 160 -6.07 -9.75 12.96
CA SER A 160 -7.31 -9.26 13.58
C SER A 160 -7.76 -7.92 12.98
N GLN A 161 -6.84 -6.98 12.75
CA GLN A 161 -7.15 -5.71 12.07
C GLN A 161 -7.64 -5.94 10.64
N LEU A 162 -7.07 -6.88 9.91
CA LEU A 162 -7.52 -7.27 8.57
C LEU A 162 -8.96 -7.78 8.59
N ILE A 163 -9.29 -8.65 9.55
CA ILE A 163 -10.65 -9.21 9.71
C ILE A 163 -11.63 -8.10 10.06
N ILE A 164 -11.29 -7.23 11.02
CA ILE A 164 -12.13 -6.09 11.40
C ILE A 164 -12.36 -5.18 10.20
N TRP A 165 -11.30 -4.85 9.45
CA TRP A 165 -11.41 -4.02 8.26
C TRP A 165 -12.32 -4.62 7.20
N ASN A 166 -12.17 -5.92 6.89
CA ASN A 166 -13.05 -6.60 5.94
C ASN A 166 -14.50 -6.63 6.43
N LEU A 167 -14.73 -6.83 7.73
CA LEU A 167 -16.07 -6.76 8.30
C LEU A 167 -16.69 -5.36 8.13
N ILE A 168 -15.93 -4.29 8.37
CA ILE A 168 -16.38 -2.90 8.14
C ILE A 168 -16.78 -2.70 6.67
N VAL A 169 -15.93 -3.15 5.75
CA VAL A 169 -16.21 -3.05 4.31
C VAL A 169 -17.50 -3.80 3.97
N VAL A 170 -17.66 -5.05 4.42
CA VAL A 170 -18.88 -5.84 4.20
C VAL A 170 -20.13 -5.15 4.76
N ILE A 171 -20.07 -4.62 5.99
CA ILE A 171 -21.20 -3.89 6.59
C ILE A 171 -21.55 -2.65 5.75
N SER A 172 -20.54 -1.90 5.30
CA SER A 172 -20.77 -0.73 4.44
C SER A 172 -21.46 -1.11 3.12
N LYS A 173 -21.15 -2.29 2.55
CA LYS A 173 -21.78 -2.80 1.33
C LYS A 173 -23.24 -3.12 1.51
N PHE A 174 -23.59 -3.81 2.60
CA PHE A 174 -24.99 -4.11 2.89
C PHE A 174 -25.82 -2.83 3.09
N PHE A 175 -25.24 -1.83 3.76
CA PHE A 175 -25.88 -0.52 3.88
C PHE A 175 -26.07 0.16 2.51
N LEU A 176 -25.04 0.18 1.67
CA LEU A 176 -25.12 0.76 0.33
C LEU A 176 -26.11 0.03 -0.57
N TYR A 177 -26.20 -1.29 -0.47
CA TYR A 177 -27.18 -2.09 -1.18
C TYR A 177 -28.60 -1.70 -0.77
N GLY A 178 -28.89 -1.66 0.53
CA GLY A 178 -30.20 -1.24 1.03
C GLY A 178 -30.56 0.19 0.62
N LEU A 179 -29.58 1.09 0.57
CA LEU A 179 -29.77 2.44 0.04
C LEU A 179 -30.11 2.41 -1.44
N GLN A 180 -29.31 1.73 -2.28
CA GLN A 180 -29.48 1.65 -3.72
C GLN A 180 -30.82 1.00 -4.12
N SER A 181 -31.21 -0.09 -3.47
CA SER A 181 -32.50 -0.73 -3.74
C SER A 181 -33.67 0.17 -3.35
N GLY A 182 -33.58 0.88 -2.22
CA GLY A 182 -34.59 1.82 -1.77
C GLY A 182 -34.78 3.05 -2.69
N ILE A 183 -33.71 3.54 -3.32
CA ILE A 183 -33.76 4.69 -4.24
C ILE A 183 -33.76 4.29 -5.73
N SER A 184 -33.76 2.99 -6.03
CA SER A 184 -33.65 2.45 -7.40
C SER A 184 -34.62 3.09 -8.40
N PRO A 185 -35.93 3.29 -8.08
CA PRO A 185 -36.87 3.91 -9.02
C PRO A 185 -36.48 5.34 -9.43
N TYR A 186 -35.78 6.07 -8.57
CA TYR A 186 -35.29 7.43 -8.86
C TYR A 186 -33.95 7.42 -9.58
N LEU A 187 -33.11 6.42 -9.34
CA LEU A 187 -31.82 6.27 -10.01
C LEU A 187 -31.99 5.91 -11.48
N GLN A 188 -32.92 5.00 -11.80
CA GLN A 188 -33.11 4.50 -13.16
C GLN A 188 -33.22 5.59 -14.24
N PRO A 189 -34.12 6.60 -14.13
CA PRO A 189 -34.21 7.65 -15.15
C PRO A 189 -32.95 8.50 -15.26
N ILE A 190 -32.23 8.74 -14.15
CA ILE A 190 -30.98 9.49 -14.14
C ILE A 190 -29.90 8.71 -14.89
N ILE A 191 -29.81 7.41 -14.63
CA ILE A 191 -28.84 6.51 -15.26
C ILE A 191 -29.10 6.42 -16.77
N SER A 192 -30.35 6.21 -17.18
CA SER A 192 -30.73 6.17 -18.59
C SER A 192 -30.40 7.47 -19.31
N TRP A 193 -30.72 8.62 -18.69
CA TRP A 193 -30.37 9.92 -19.27
C TRP A 193 -28.85 10.08 -19.43
N MET A 194 -28.08 9.74 -18.39
CA MET A 194 -26.62 9.82 -18.40
C MET A 194 -25.98 8.95 -19.49
N PHE A 195 -26.49 7.72 -19.68
CA PHE A 195 -25.94 6.79 -20.68
C PHE A 195 -26.50 7.00 -22.09
N SER A 196 -27.66 7.61 -22.26
CA SER A 196 -28.23 7.90 -23.59
C SER A 196 -27.29 8.72 -24.48
N PHE A 197 -26.53 9.65 -23.89
CA PHE A 197 -25.51 10.43 -24.59
C PHE A 197 -24.33 9.57 -25.07
N LEU A 198 -24.01 8.50 -24.35
CA LEU A 198 -22.89 7.60 -24.63
C LEU A 198 -23.28 6.41 -25.53
N GLU A 199 -24.57 6.11 -25.68
CA GLU A 199 -25.07 5.02 -26.54
C GLU A 199 -24.71 5.19 -28.01
N SER A 200 -24.52 6.44 -28.48
CA SER A 200 -24.05 6.72 -29.84
C SER A 200 -22.66 6.14 -30.14
N PHE A 201 -21.87 5.81 -29.11
CA PHE A 201 -20.51 5.28 -29.24
C PHE A 201 -20.27 4.11 -28.27
N VAL A 202 -20.79 2.92 -28.59
CA VAL A 202 -20.70 1.72 -27.74
C VAL A 202 -19.28 1.43 -27.22
N LYS A 203 -18.26 1.49 -28.10
CA LYS A 203 -16.86 1.28 -27.71
C LYS A 203 -16.35 2.35 -26.73
N LEU A 204 -16.76 3.61 -26.92
CA LEU A 204 -16.37 4.70 -26.04
C LEU A 204 -17.07 4.60 -24.67
N LYS A 205 -18.37 4.22 -24.65
CA LYS A 205 -19.12 3.93 -23.43
C LYS A 205 -18.38 2.89 -22.59
N LEU A 206 -18.03 1.74 -23.16
CA LEU A 206 -17.31 0.67 -22.46
C LEU A 206 -15.98 1.17 -21.86
N ILE A 207 -15.16 1.88 -22.65
CA ILE A 207 -13.86 2.39 -22.17
C ILE A 207 -14.03 3.39 -21.02
N ILE A 208 -14.94 4.36 -21.15
CA ILE A 208 -15.10 5.41 -20.13
C ILE A 208 -15.63 4.82 -18.82
N VAL A 209 -16.67 3.98 -18.92
CA VAL A 209 -17.51 3.56 -17.79
C VAL A 209 -16.89 2.38 -17.05
N MET A 210 -16.18 1.49 -17.74
CA MET A 210 -15.56 0.31 -17.14
C MET A 210 -14.06 0.49 -16.88
N VAL A 211 -13.38 1.42 -17.57
CA VAL A 211 -11.92 1.60 -17.45
C VAL A 211 -11.58 2.95 -16.82
N ILE A 212 -11.84 4.06 -17.51
CA ILE A 212 -11.28 5.37 -17.13
C ILE A 212 -11.84 5.84 -15.79
N VAL A 213 -13.17 5.91 -15.67
CA VAL A 213 -13.81 6.43 -14.45
C VAL A 213 -13.53 5.50 -13.25
N PRO A 214 -13.70 4.17 -13.34
CA PRO A 214 -13.34 3.27 -12.26
C PRO A 214 -11.84 3.33 -11.88
N ALA A 215 -10.93 3.54 -12.82
CA ALA A 215 -9.50 3.70 -12.51
C ALA A 215 -9.27 4.89 -11.58
N ILE A 216 -9.83 6.04 -11.93
CA ILE A 216 -9.67 7.29 -11.18
C ILE A 216 -10.31 7.15 -9.80
N LEU A 217 -11.54 6.64 -9.74
CA LEU A 217 -12.27 6.49 -8.48
C LEU A 217 -11.58 5.50 -7.53
N ASN A 218 -11.13 4.34 -8.03
CA ASN A 218 -10.40 3.37 -7.21
C ASN A 218 -9.04 3.91 -6.75
N ALA A 219 -8.33 4.68 -7.60
CA ALA A 219 -7.08 5.32 -7.20
C ALA A 219 -7.29 6.33 -6.05
N ILE A 220 -8.34 7.16 -6.14
CA ILE A 220 -8.73 8.09 -5.09
C ILE A 220 -9.12 7.33 -3.82
N GLN A 221 -9.94 6.27 -3.95
CA GLN A 221 -10.33 5.41 -2.84
C GLN A 221 -9.12 4.86 -2.10
N PHE A 222 -8.18 4.21 -2.81
CA PHE A 222 -6.98 3.65 -2.19
C PHE A 222 -6.11 4.74 -1.56
N TRP A 223 -6.03 5.92 -2.17
CA TRP A 223 -5.32 7.04 -1.57
C TRP A 223 -5.92 7.43 -0.21
N ILE A 224 -7.26 7.57 -0.15
CA ILE A 224 -7.98 7.96 1.06
C ILE A 224 -7.87 6.86 2.12
N GLN A 225 -8.10 5.59 1.75
CA GLN A 225 -8.03 4.45 2.67
C GLN A 225 -6.64 4.28 3.28
N ASP A 226 -5.57 4.43 2.48
CA ASP A 226 -4.20 4.36 2.99
C ASP A 226 -3.91 5.46 4.04
N ASN A 227 -4.57 6.62 3.97
CA ASN A 227 -4.37 7.68 4.96
C ASN A 227 -4.98 7.36 6.33
N PHE A 228 -6.21 6.83 6.37
CA PHE A 228 -6.86 6.56 7.65
C PHE A 228 -6.57 5.16 8.20
N LEU A 229 -6.09 4.21 7.38
CA LEU A 229 -5.62 2.90 7.87
C LEU A 229 -4.19 2.92 8.43
N LYS A 230 -3.46 4.02 8.21
CA LYS A 230 -2.13 4.24 8.72
C LYS A 230 -2.17 4.52 10.23
N LYS A 231 -1.12 4.08 10.95
CA LYS A 231 -0.88 4.49 12.34
C LYS A 231 -0.69 6.01 12.42
N ASN A 232 -1.57 6.68 13.17
CA ASN A 232 -1.51 8.12 13.42
C ASN A 232 -1.03 8.46 14.84
N ASP A 233 -1.35 7.61 15.82
CA ASP A 233 -1.01 7.82 17.22
C ASP A 233 0.37 7.23 17.54
N PHE A 234 1.41 8.07 17.47
CA PHE A 234 2.75 7.75 17.97
C PHE A 234 2.94 8.34 19.37
N ASN A 235 3.42 7.54 20.31
CA ASN A 235 3.76 8.03 21.66
C ASN A 235 5.01 8.93 21.62
N SER A 236 5.25 9.78 22.63
CA SER A 236 6.38 10.73 22.62
C SER A 236 7.74 10.04 22.48
N MET A 237 7.93 8.91 23.17
CA MET A 237 9.12 8.06 23.01
C MET A 237 9.19 7.40 21.63
N GLU A 238 8.05 7.10 21.00
CA GLU A 238 8.08 6.63 19.62
C GLU A 238 8.53 7.77 18.71
N LYS A 239 7.95 8.97 18.80
CA LYS A 239 8.29 10.10 17.92
C LYS A 239 9.80 10.41 17.87
N GLU A 240 10.50 10.31 19.00
CA GLU A 240 11.93 10.61 19.11
C GLU A 240 12.84 9.51 18.53
N TYR A 241 12.49 8.23 18.68
CA TYR A 241 13.33 7.10 18.24
C TYR A 241 12.90 6.47 16.90
N VAL A 242 11.67 6.73 16.47
CA VAL A 242 10.99 5.97 15.41
C VAL A 242 11.12 6.61 14.04
N ALA A 243 11.48 7.90 13.97
CA ALA A 243 11.73 8.60 12.72
C ALA A 243 12.72 7.84 11.81
N CYS A 244 13.81 7.30 12.37
CA CYS A 244 14.84 6.58 11.61
C CYS A 244 14.52 5.12 11.26
N GLN A 245 13.46 4.52 11.83
CA GLN A 245 13.16 3.09 11.70
C GLN A 245 11.80 2.79 11.08
N ILE A 246 10.75 3.58 11.31
CA ILE A 246 9.52 3.46 10.50
C ILE A 246 9.76 4.05 9.11
N TYR A 247 10.71 4.95 9.00
CA TYR A 247 11.01 5.61 7.77
C TYR A 247 12.42 5.33 7.29
N GLU A 248 12.54 5.19 5.98
CA GLU A 248 13.81 4.99 5.30
C GLU A 248 14.54 6.34 5.25
N ASN A 249 15.70 6.45 5.91
CA ASN A 249 16.52 7.66 5.90
C ASN A 249 17.20 7.81 4.53
N GLU A 250 16.89 8.89 3.80
CA GLU A 250 17.57 9.24 2.52
C GLU A 250 19.09 9.40 2.70
N GLU A 251 19.54 9.71 3.92
CA GLU A 251 20.94 9.93 4.30
C GLU A 251 21.82 8.66 4.16
N SER A 252 21.24 7.46 4.32
CA SER A 252 22.00 6.20 4.23
C SER A 252 22.47 5.86 2.82
N GLN A 253 21.82 6.41 1.79
CA GLN A 253 22.19 6.20 0.40
C GLN A 253 23.35 7.13 0.00
N ASP A 254 23.36 8.38 0.47
CA ASP A 254 24.45 9.33 0.24
C ASP A 254 25.73 8.92 1.00
N ASP A 255 25.60 8.41 2.23
CA ASP A 255 26.75 7.89 3.00
C ASP A 255 27.36 6.64 2.38
N THR A 256 26.54 5.75 1.82
CA THR A 256 27.05 4.55 1.13
C THR A 256 27.75 4.92 -0.17
N ILE A 257 27.21 5.90 -0.91
CA ILE A 257 27.84 6.43 -2.13
C ILE A 257 29.15 7.15 -1.76
N ARG A 258 29.16 8.02 -0.75
CA ARG A 258 30.39 8.71 -0.27
C ARG A 258 31.45 7.73 0.23
N ARG A 259 31.08 6.69 0.99
CA ARG A 259 32.02 5.65 1.43
C ARG A 259 32.57 4.86 0.25
N THR A 260 31.72 4.40 -0.66
CA THR A 260 32.15 3.70 -1.89
C THR A 260 33.06 4.57 -2.75
N GLN A 261 32.78 5.87 -2.82
CA GLN A 261 33.55 6.85 -3.59
C GLN A 261 34.90 7.18 -2.93
N ASN A 262 34.96 7.21 -1.59
CA ASN A 262 36.21 7.32 -0.83
C ASN A 262 37.05 6.04 -0.93
N ASP A 263 36.42 4.87 -0.89
CA ASP A 263 37.09 3.56 -1.03
C ASP A 263 37.68 3.36 -2.45
N LEU A 264 36.99 3.86 -3.48
CA LEU A 264 37.50 3.91 -4.86
C LEU A 264 38.66 4.89 -5.04
N GLN A 265 38.72 5.98 -4.26
CA GLN A 265 39.84 6.94 -4.27
C GLN A 265 41.04 6.48 -3.45
N MET A 266 40.87 5.53 -2.52
CA MET A 266 41.95 4.97 -1.70
C MET A 266 42.52 3.64 -2.22
N ALA A 267 42.02 3.11 -3.34
CA ALA A 267 42.57 1.91 -3.95
C ALA A 267 44.03 2.15 -4.40
N PRO A 268 45.01 1.39 -3.88
CA PRO A 268 46.40 1.57 -4.27
C PRO A 268 46.55 1.18 -5.75
N THR A 269 47.10 2.10 -6.54
CA THR A 269 47.59 1.83 -7.89
C THR A 269 48.70 0.77 -7.79
N GLN A 270 48.34 -0.51 -7.85
CA GLN A 270 49.32 -1.59 -7.89
C GLN A 270 49.99 -1.62 -9.27
N THR A 271 51.21 -1.09 -9.27
CA THR A 271 52.44 -1.65 -9.87
C THR A 271 52.28 -2.65 -11.03
N LYS A 272 52.85 -2.26 -12.19
CA LYS A 272 53.22 -3.12 -13.32
C LYS A 272 53.85 -4.45 -12.87
N PRO A 273 53.50 -5.60 -13.50
CA PRO A 273 54.12 -6.87 -13.19
C PRO A 273 55.53 -6.97 -13.79
N SER A 274 56.50 -7.33 -12.95
CA SER A 274 57.79 -7.88 -13.33
C SER A 274 57.62 -9.34 -13.76
N SER A 275 58.16 -9.69 -14.93
CA SER A 275 58.18 -11.05 -15.47
C SER A 275 59.58 -11.66 -15.32
N SER A 276 59.63 -12.87 -14.76
CA SER A 276 60.74 -13.84 -14.83
C SER A 276 60.06 -15.21 -14.74
N SER A 277 60.37 -16.29 -15.46
CA SER A 277 61.57 -16.83 -16.15
C SER A 277 61.08 -17.90 -17.18
N PRO A 278 61.85 -18.89 -17.68
CA PRO A 278 63.26 -19.00 -18.08
C PRO A 278 63.41 -19.39 -19.58
N GLY A 279 64.58 -19.17 -20.18
CA GLY A 279 64.90 -19.72 -21.50
C GLY A 279 66.39 -19.64 -21.81
N GLN A 280 67.07 -20.79 -21.72
CA GLN A 280 68.42 -21.00 -22.25
C GLN A 280 68.48 -20.65 -23.74
N PHE A 281 69.53 -19.94 -24.19
CA PHE A 281 70.26 -20.30 -25.41
C PHE A 281 71.63 -19.61 -25.44
N ASN A 282 72.66 -20.41 -25.70
CA ASN A 282 74.07 -20.07 -25.88
C ASN A 282 74.31 -19.07 -27.01
N TYR A 283 75.40 -18.29 -26.92
CA TYR A 283 76.48 -18.10 -27.93
C TYR A 283 77.57 -17.26 -27.25
N GLU A 284 78.65 -17.88 -26.76
CA GLU A 284 79.97 -17.97 -27.42
C GLU A 284 80.63 -16.61 -27.72
N GLN A 285 81.78 -16.40 -27.07
CA GLN A 285 82.80 -15.42 -27.43
C GLN A 285 83.35 -15.73 -28.83
N LYS A 286 83.64 -14.71 -29.63
CA LYS A 286 84.93 -14.58 -30.33
C LYS A 286 85.07 -13.25 -31.08
N GLU A 287 86.22 -12.63 -30.81
CA GLU A 287 87.06 -11.77 -31.67
C GLU A 287 86.58 -10.35 -32.03
#